data_AF-A0A526QG04-F1
#
_entry.id   AF-A0A526QG04-F1
#
_cell.length_a   1.000
_cell.length_b   1.000
_cell.length_c   1.000
_cell.angle_alpha   90.00
_cell.angle_beta   90.00
_cell.angle_gamma   90.00
#
_symmetry.space_group_name_H-M   'P 1'
#
loop_
_entity.id
_entity.type
_entity.pdbx_description
1 polymer ?
#
loop_
_entity_poly.entity_id
_entity_poly.type
_entity_poly.pdbx_seq_one_letter_code
_entity_poly.pdbx_strand_id
1 'polypeptide(L)'
;TLLLAGILALLGKSAFVPLSGVPLVVAGQVASASAMFAFFFRLQAVGGPVYLSQIGYVAAAVGLFAGTIFLGEHYQLLTWMGAMIITAGVFITTRAQSQTSARLQGQAA
;
A
#
# COMPACT_ATOMS: atom_id res chain seq x y z
N THR A 1 15.98 -5.36 -8.27
CA THR A 1 17.32 -5.61 -8.83
C THR A 1 17.26 -5.96 -10.32
N LEU A 2 16.41 -6.90 -10.76
CA LEU A 2 16.23 -7.24 -12.18
C LEU A 2 15.84 -6.04 -13.06
N LEU A 3 14.91 -5.19 -12.60
CA LEU A 3 14.51 -3.99 -13.33
C LEU A 3 15.67 -3.00 -13.53
N LEU A 4 16.48 -2.78 -12.47
CA LEU A 4 17.66 -1.92 -12.54
C LEU A 4 18.70 -2.49 -13.51
N ALA A 5 18.96 -3.80 -13.44
CA ALA A 5 19.86 -4.47 -14.37
C ALA A 5 19.40 -4.34 -15.83
N GLY A 6 18.09 -4.49 -16.09
CA GLY A 6 17.50 -4.30 -17.42
C GLY A 6 17.66 -2.86 -17.94
N ILE A 7 17.40 -1.86 -17.10
CA ILE A 7 17.61 -0.44 -17.45
C ILE A 7 19.08 -0.18 -17.80
N LEU A 8 20.01 -0.68 -17.00
CA LEU A 8 21.44 -0.50 -17.26
C LEU A 8 21.92 -1.24 -18.52
N ALA A 9 21.40 -2.44 -18.78
CA ALA A 9 21.78 -3.23 -19.95
C ALA A 9 21.26 -2.63 -21.27
N LEU A 10 20.06 -2.04 -21.27
CA LEU A 10 19.41 -1.57 -22.49
C LEU A 10 19.64 -0.07 -22.75
N LEU A 11 19.65 0.76 -21.71
CA LEU A 11 19.73 2.23 -21.82
C LEU A 11 21.05 2.79 -21.27
N GLY A 12 21.78 2.01 -20.47
CA GLY A 12 23.02 2.46 -19.83
C GLY A 12 22.81 3.63 -18.87
N LYS A 13 23.88 4.40 -18.64
CA LYS A 13 23.87 5.58 -17.75
C LYS A 13 22.99 6.73 -18.26
N SER A 14 22.66 6.75 -19.55
CA SER A 14 21.83 7.80 -20.16
C SER A 14 20.39 7.78 -19.63
N ALA A 15 19.94 6.65 -19.08
CA ALA A 15 18.63 6.52 -18.43
C ALA A 15 18.43 7.49 -17.25
N PHE A 16 19.51 7.96 -16.63
CA PHE A 16 19.45 8.85 -15.46
C PHE A 16 19.53 10.33 -15.82
N VAL A 17 19.84 10.68 -17.07
CA VAL A 17 19.93 12.09 -17.54
C VAL A 17 18.64 12.87 -17.29
N PRO A 18 17.43 12.32 -17.49
CA PRO A 18 16.19 13.06 -17.20
C PRO A 18 16.01 13.41 -15.72
N LEU A 19 16.63 12.65 -14.80
CA LEU A 19 16.48 12.87 -13.36
C LEU A 19 17.12 14.18 -12.89
N SER A 20 18.20 14.62 -13.56
CA SER A 20 18.82 15.92 -13.25
C SER A 20 17.97 17.11 -13.70
N GLY A 21 17.01 16.90 -14.61
CA GLY A 21 16.07 17.93 -15.06
C GLY A 21 14.93 18.20 -14.06
N VAL A 22 14.67 17.29 -13.12
CA VAL A 22 13.56 17.41 -12.15
C VAL A 22 13.98 16.97 -10.73
N PRO A 23 15.05 17.56 -10.15
CA PRO A 23 15.68 17.05 -8.93
C PRO A 23 14.74 17.04 -7.71
N LEU A 24 13.84 18.01 -7.60
CA LEU A 24 12.89 18.08 -6.48
C LEU A 24 11.82 16.98 -6.57
N VAL A 25 11.35 16.66 -7.78
CA VAL A 25 10.39 15.56 -8.02
C VAL A 25 11.07 14.23 -7.69
N VAL A 26 12.32 14.06 -8.10
CA VAL A 26 13.12 12.87 -7.76
C VAL A 26 13.28 12.72 -6.25
N ALA A 27 13.66 13.80 -5.54
CA ALA A 27 13.76 13.79 -4.09
C ALA A 27 12.41 13.44 -3.42
N GLY A 28 11.32 14.02 -3.91
CA GLY A 28 9.96 13.70 -3.46
C GLY A 28 9.60 12.23 -3.69
N GLN A 29 9.96 11.65 -4.84
CA GLN A 29 9.74 10.24 -5.14
C GLN A 29 10.55 9.34 -4.21
N VAL A 30 11.85 9.63 -4.02
CA VAL A 30 12.71 8.88 -3.09
C VAL A 30 12.13 8.93 -1.67
N ALA A 31 11.76 10.12 -1.19
CA ALA A 31 11.17 10.29 0.13
C ALA A 31 9.84 9.52 0.27
N SER A 32 8.96 9.60 -0.73
CA SER A 32 7.66 8.90 -0.75
C SER A 32 7.84 7.38 -0.75
N ALA A 33 8.71 6.86 -1.62
CA ALA A 33 9.00 5.43 -1.71
C ALA A 33 9.65 4.91 -0.41
N SER A 34 10.59 5.65 0.18
CA SER A 34 11.18 5.30 1.48
C SER A 34 10.15 5.32 2.61
N ALA A 35 9.29 6.34 2.64
CA ALA A 35 8.22 6.45 3.64
C ALA A 35 7.23 5.28 3.53
N MET A 36 6.85 4.87 2.31
CA MET A 36 6.00 3.69 2.09
C MET A 36 6.58 2.46 2.79
N PHE A 37 7.87 2.15 2.60
CA PHE A 37 8.50 1.01 3.26
C PHE A 37 8.60 1.18 4.78
N ALA A 38 8.93 2.39 5.27
CA ALA A 38 8.98 2.66 6.70
C ALA A 38 7.62 2.39 7.38
N PHE A 39 6.53 2.88 6.79
CA PHE A 39 5.17 2.62 7.28
C PHE A 39 4.78 1.15 7.13
N PHE A 40 5.09 0.54 5.97
CA PHE A 40 4.81 -0.87 5.73
C PHE A 40 5.44 -1.73 6.82
N PHE A 41 6.76 -1.65 7.02
CA PHE A 41 7.48 -2.42 8.03
C PHE A 41 6.99 -2.14 9.45
N ARG A 42 6.67 -0.89 9.78
CA ARG A 42 6.10 -0.56 11.08
C ARG A 42 4.76 -1.26 11.29
N LEU A 43 3.89 -1.26 10.29
CA LEU A 43 2.60 -1.97 10.32
C LEU A 43 2.81 -3.49 10.38
N GLN A 44 3.79 -4.04 9.66
CA GLN A 44 4.12 -5.46 9.73
C GLN A 44 4.56 -5.88 11.14
N ALA A 45 5.37 -5.05 11.81
CA ALA A 45 5.89 -5.32 13.14
C ALA A 45 4.79 -5.36 14.23
N VAL A 46 3.73 -4.55 14.09
CA VAL A 46 2.66 -4.44 15.11
C VAL A 46 1.41 -5.26 14.78
N GLY A 47 1.19 -5.63 13.52
CA GLY A 47 -0.11 -6.13 13.06
C GLY A 47 -0.40 -7.61 13.33
N GLY A 48 0.61 -8.44 13.60
CA GLY A 48 0.42 -9.89 13.56
C GLY A 48 0.01 -10.40 12.15
N PRO A 49 -0.22 -11.72 11.99
CA PRO A 49 -0.32 -12.35 10.67
C PRO A 49 -1.52 -11.89 9.81
N VAL A 50 -2.59 -11.38 10.43
CA VAL A 50 -3.81 -11.00 9.71
C VAL A 50 -3.80 -9.54 9.27
N TYR A 51 -3.39 -8.59 10.12
CA TYR A 51 -3.21 -7.21 9.64
C TYR A 51 -2.19 -7.17 8.50
N LEU A 52 -1.14 -7.98 8.58
CA LEU A 52 -0.13 -8.10 7.53
C LEU A 52 -0.75 -8.36 6.15
N SER A 53 -1.74 -9.25 6.13
CA SER A 53 -2.46 -9.65 4.91
C SER A 53 -3.48 -8.59 4.47
N GLN A 54 -3.96 -7.76 5.39
CA GLN A 54 -4.99 -6.74 5.13
C GLN A 54 -4.44 -5.39 4.66
N ILE A 55 -3.14 -5.11 4.86
CA ILE A 55 -2.53 -3.84 4.43
C ILE A 55 -2.78 -3.59 2.93
N GLY A 56 -2.66 -4.62 2.09
CA GLY A 56 -2.89 -4.50 0.65
C GLY A 56 -4.33 -4.15 0.27
N TYR A 57 -5.30 -4.69 1.00
CA TYR A 57 -6.72 -4.39 0.79
C TYR A 57 -7.05 -2.93 1.09
N VAL A 58 -6.51 -2.40 2.19
CA VAL A 58 -6.67 -0.99 2.56
C VAL A 58 -5.95 -0.10 1.55
N ALA A 59 -4.73 -0.46 1.14
CA ALA A 59 -3.97 0.27 0.15
C ALA A 59 -4.70 0.37 -1.20
N ALA A 60 -5.36 -0.70 -1.65
CA ALA A 60 -6.15 -0.70 -2.87
C ALA A 60 -7.35 0.26 -2.80
N ALA A 61 -8.10 0.26 -1.68
CA ALA A 61 -9.22 1.17 -1.48
C ALA A 61 -8.74 2.64 -1.45
N VAL A 62 -7.70 2.94 -0.67
CA VAL A 62 -7.12 4.30 -0.59
C VAL A 62 -6.58 4.75 -1.95
N GLY A 63 -5.91 3.85 -2.68
CA GLY A 63 -5.41 4.13 -4.02
C GLY A 63 -6.52 4.49 -5.01
N LEU A 64 -7.66 3.77 -4.97
CA LEU A 64 -8.81 4.09 -5.81
C LEU A 64 -9.35 5.50 -5.55
N PHE A 65 -9.52 5.88 -4.28
CA PHE A 65 -9.95 7.23 -3.91
C PHE A 65 -8.93 8.28 -4.33
N ALA A 66 -7.64 8.03 -4.09
CA ALA A 66 -6.57 8.95 -4.46
C ALA A 66 -6.49 9.15 -5.98
N GLY A 67 -6.59 8.08 -6.76
CA GLY A 67 -6.64 8.12 -8.23
C GLY A 67 -7.82 8.94 -8.75
N THR A 68 -8.99 8.70 -8.18
CA THR A 68 -10.20 9.45 -8.56
C THR A 68 -10.09 10.94 -8.25
N ILE A 69 -9.61 11.31 -7.05
CA ILE A 69 -9.61 12.71 -6.58
C ILE A 69 -8.41 13.50 -7.10
N PHE A 70 -7.20 12.93 -7.02
CA PHE A 70 -5.97 13.66 -7.32
C PHE A 70 -5.49 13.48 -8.76
N LEU A 71 -5.80 12.34 -9.39
CA LEU A 71 -5.42 12.08 -10.80
C LEU A 71 -6.59 12.28 -11.77
N GLY A 72 -7.81 12.49 -11.28
CA GLY A 72 -9.00 12.68 -12.12
C GLY A 72 -9.41 11.40 -12.87
N GLU A 73 -9.06 10.23 -12.33
CA GLU A 73 -9.34 8.96 -12.98
C GLU A 73 -10.82 8.58 -12.88
N HIS A 74 -11.39 8.12 -14.00
CA HIS A 74 -12.77 7.65 -14.07
C HIS A 74 -12.82 6.13 -14.05
N TYR A 75 -13.14 5.57 -12.89
CA TYR A 75 -13.27 4.13 -12.70
C TYR A 75 -14.70 3.63 -12.96
N GLN A 76 -14.82 2.42 -13.49
CA GLN A 76 -16.12 1.78 -13.69
C GLN A 76 -16.80 1.49 -12.34
N LEU A 77 -18.14 1.43 -12.35
CA LEU A 77 -18.92 1.11 -11.15
C LEU A 77 -18.50 -0.24 -10.53
N LEU A 78 -18.07 -1.21 -11.37
CA LEU A 78 -17.57 -2.49 -10.91
C LEU A 78 -16.34 -2.37 -10.00
N THR A 79 -15.43 -1.42 -10.28
CA THR A 79 -14.26 -1.15 -9.45
C THR A 79 -14.67 -0.63 -8.07
N TRP A 80 -15.67 0.25 -8.03
CA TRP A 80 -16.24 0.76 -6.78
C TRP A 80 -16.94 -0.35 -5.97
N MET A 81 -17.63 -1.27 -6.63
CA MET A 81 -18.21 -2.44 -5.97
C MET A 81 -17.13 -3.35 -5.37
N GLY A 82 -16.03 -3.57 -6.11
CA GLY A 82 -14.86 -4.26 -5.59
C GLY A 82 -14.30 -3.60 -4.32
N ALA A 83 -14.16 -2.27 -4.34
CA ALA A 83 -13.69 -1.52 -3.17
C ALA A 83 -14.64 -1.68 -1.95
N MET A 84 -15.96 -1.59 -2.16
CA MET A 84 -16.95 -1.80 -1.09
C MET A 84 -16.86 -3.20 -0.47
N ILE A 85 -16.70 -4.23 -1.31
CA ILE A 85 -16.55 -5.63 -0.85
C ILE A 85 -15.27 -5.78 -0.01
N ILE A 86 -14.16 -5.22 -0.49
CA ILE A 86 -12.87 -5.26 0.23
C ILE A 86 -12.99 -4.57 1.59
N THR A 87 -13.57 -3.37 1.65
CA THR A 87 -13.79 -2.63 2.90
C THR A 87 -14.66 -3.41 3.88
N ALA A 88 -15.76 -4.01 3.41
CA ALA A 88 -16.61 -4.86 4.24
C ALA A 88 -15.86 -6.07 4.80
N GLY A 89 -15.07 -6.76 3.96
CA GLY A 89 -14.28 -7.92 4.38
C GLY A 89 -13.23 -7.59 5.44
N VAL A 90 -12.54 -6.45 5.31
CA VAL A 90 -11.60 -5.96 6.33
C VAL A 90 -12.34 -5.67 7.63
N PHE A 91 -13.45 -4.92 7.58
CA PHE A 91 -14.23 -4.58 8.78
C PHE A 91 -14.71 -5.81 9.57
N ILE A 92 -15.26 -6.80 8.85
CA ILE A 92 -15.74 -8.06 9.46
C ILE A 92 -14.58 -8.79 10.14
N THR A 93 -13.45 -8.92 9.44
CA THR A 93 -12.31 -9.68 9.95
C THR A 93 -11.68 -8.99 11.16
N THR A 94 -11.48 -7.67 11.11
CA THR A 94 -10.96 -6.89 12.24
C THR A 94 -11.85 -7.02 13.48
N ARG A 95 -13.17 -6.95 13.32
CA ARG A 95 -14.13 -7.16 14.42
C ARG A 95 -14.06 -8.57 14.98
N ALA A 96 -14.04 -9.60 14.13
CA ALA A 96 -13.94 -10.99 14.57
C ALA A 96 -12.66 -11.26 15.37
N GLN A 97 -11.53 -10.69 14.95
CA GLN A 97 -10.27 -10.82 15.68
C GLN A 97 -10.30 -10.16 17.06
N SER A 98 -10.86 -8.95 17.16
CA SER A 98 -10.98 -8.25 18.45
C SER A 98 -11.80 -9.05 19.48
N GLN A 99 -12.85 -9.76 19.04
CA GLN A 99 -13.70 -10.58 19.90
C GLN A 99 -12.97 -11.85 20.37
N THR A 100 -12.23 -12.51 19.48
CA THR A 100 -11.42 -13.68 19.83
C THR A 100 -10.35 -13.33 20.85
N SER A 101 -9.64 -12.22 20.67
CA SER A 101 -8.63 -11.75 21.63
C SER A 101 -9.22 -11.43 23.01
N ALA A 102 -10.38 -10.77 23.07
CA ALA A 102 -11.05 -10.44 24.33
C ALA A 102 -11.51 -11.70 25.09
N ARG A 103 -12.02 -12.71 24.36
CA ARG A 103 -12.47 -13.98 24.95
C ARG A 103 -11.32 -14.80 25.55
N LEU A 104 -10.16 -14.80 24.89
CA LEU A 104 -8.95 -15.48 25.39
C LEU A 104 -8.40 -14.84 26.67
N GLN A 105 -8.46 -13.50 26.79
CA GLN A 105 -8.03 -12.80 28.01
C GLN A 105 -8.96 -13.09 29.20
N GLY A 106 -10.28 -13.16 28.98
CA GLY A 106 -11.25 -13.47 30.04
C GLY A 106 -11.23 -14.92 30.53
N GLN A 107 -10.62 -15.85 29.79
CA GLN A 107 -10.40 -17.24 30.25
C GLN A 107 -9.07 -17.44 30.98
N ALA A 108 -8.14 -16.50 30.87
CA ALA A 108 -6.83 -16.54 31.51
C ALA A 108 -6.77 -15.75 32.84
N ALA A 109 -7.85 -15.06 33.21
CA ALA A 109 -8.05 -14.33 34.46
C ALA A 109 -9.01 -15.10 35.38
#